data_AF-A0A7V9AQG3-F1
#
_entry.id   AF-A0A7V9AQG3-F1
#
_cell.length_a   1.000
_cell.length_b   1.000
_cell.length_c   1.000
_cell.angle_alpha   90.00
_cell.angle_beta   90.00
_cell.angle_gamma   90.00
#
_symmetry.space_group_name_H-M   'P 1'
#
loop_
_entity.id
_entity.type
_entity.pdbx_description
1 polymer ?
#
loop_
_entity_poly.entity_id
_entity_poly.type
_entity_poly.pdbx_seq_one_letter_code
_entity_poly.pdbx_strand_id
1 'polypeptide(L)'
;MKQNEARFCVFCGNAPRDNNPEHVLPTWLLKLTGDPKRTVSLGWDYQQNMARKFAFSSFVFPACKVCNEEYSKLETAAGRILTKLCNDSAINVMDADIILDWFDKVRIGLWLGFHILDRNIFGIDPMFHIENRVARKDRMLFVTHFIDQKKKLTFLGTDSAVFRFMPSCFGLLVNGTLFVNASFDFMIAARAGFPYPKEASVDADTMLLSANCWDIANKVKIPVIRFPFLP
;
A
#
# COMPACT_ATOMS: atom_id res chain seq x y z
N MET A 1 -9.91 31.55 6.46
CA MET A 1 -11.06 30.73 6.01
C MET A 1 -10.74 29.28 6.29
N LYS A 2 -11.52 28.60 7.14
CA LYS A 2 -11.40 27.15 7.34
C LYS A 2 -11.94 26.48 6.08
N GLN A 3 -11.06 26.06 5.17
CA GLN A 3 -11.48 25.19 4.07
C GLN A 3 -12.05 23.93 4.69
N ASN A 4 -13.30 23.65 4.37
CA ASN A 4 -13.99 22.42 4.72
C ASN A 4 -13.33 21.34 3.86
N GLU A 5 -12.21 20.78 4.31
CA GLU A 5 -11.52 19.66 3.65
C GLU A 5 -12.54 18.55 3.47
N ALA A 6 -12.96 18.32 2.23
CA ALA A 6 -13.95 17.32 1.90
C ALA A 6 -13.43 15.97 2.39
N ARG A 7 -13.99 15.48 3.50
CA ARG A 7 -13.75 14.13 4.00
C ARG A 7 -14.28 13.20 2.92
N PHE A 8 -13.40 12.64 2.10
CA PHE A 8 -13.74 11.63 1.12
C PHE A 8 -13.59 10.23 1.73
N CYS A 9 -14.32 9.26 1.18
CA CYS A 9 -14.16 7.86 1.50
C CYS A 9 -12.83 7.35 0.93
N VAL A 10 -11.95 6.81 1.77
CA VAL A 10 -10.64 6.30 1.32
C VAL A 10 -10.74 5.15 0.30
N PHE A 11 -11.91 4.50 0.21
CA PHE A 11 -12.16 3.43 -0.75
C PHE A 11 -12.57 3.92 -2.13
N CYS A 12 -13.63 4.74 -2.20
CA CYS A 12 -14.27 5.13 -3.45
C CYS A 12 -14.09 6.60 -3.86
N GLY A 13 -13.52 7.43 -2.98
CA GLY A 13 -13.27 8.86 -3.22
C GLY A 13 -14.47 9.79 -3.14
N ASN A 14 -15.69 9.26 -3.05
CA ASN A 14 -16.89 10.05 -2.85
C ASN A 14 -17.05 10.48 -1.39
N ALA A 15 -17.96 11.42 -1.12
CA ALA A 15 -18.38 11.72 0.24
C ALA A 15 -18.88 10.44 0.97
N PRO A 16 -18.41 10.15 2.20
CA PRO A 16 -18.81 8.97 2.96
C PRO A 16 -20.31 8.88 3.17
N ARG A 17 -20.90 7.74 2.79
CA ARG A 17 -22.28 7.36 3.10
C ARG A 17 -22.28 6.42 4.30
N ASP A 18 -23.10 6.71 5.31
CA ASP A 18 -23.16 5.95 6.57
C ASP A 18 -21.75 5.78 7.17
N ASN A 19 -21.11 6.90 7.51
CA ASN A 19 -19.69 6.97 7.88
C ASN A 19 -19.27 5.86 8.88
N ASN A 20 -18.37 4.98 8.42
CA ASN A 20 -17.80 3.88 9.20
C ASN A 20 -16.26 3.99 9.15
N PRO A 21 -15.60 4.60 10.14
CA PRO A 21 -14.17 4.86 10.11
C PRO A 21 -13.36 3.59 9.83
N GLU A 22 -12.47 3.67 8.86
CA GLU A 22 -11.68 2.56 8.38
C GLU A 22 -10.31 2.49 9.04
N HIS A 23 -9.94 1.30 9.49
CA HIS A 23 -8.57 1.01 9.93
C HIS A 23 -7.75 0.54 8.73
N VAL A 24 -6.85 1.40 8.22
CA VAL A 24 -5.95 1.01 7.11
C VAL A 24 -5.16 -0.26 7.45
N LEU A 25 -4.68 -0.36 8.71
CA LEU A 25 -4.11 -1.58 9.27
C LEU A 25 -5.13 -2.24 10.21
N PRO A 26 -5.55 -3.49 9.93
CA PRO A 26 -6.64 -4.12 10.66
C PRO A 26 -6.30 -4.43 12.11
N THR A 27 -7.33 -4.48 12.96
CA THR A 27 -7.17 -4.72 14.40
C THR A 27 -6.51 -6.07 14.71
N TRP A 28 -6.73 -7.10 13.89
CA TRP A 28 -6.08 -8.40 14.09
C TRP A 28 -4.55 -8.29 13.96
N LEU A 29 -4.05 -7.44 13.07
CA LEU A 29 -2.61 -7.22 12.88
C LEU A 29 -2.02 -6.45 14.05
N LEU A 30 -2.76 -5.47 14.57
CA LEU A 30 -2.36 -4.72 15.77
C LEU A 30 -2.20 -5.64 16.98
N LYS A 31 -3.16 -6.55 17.18
CA LYS A 31 -3.14 -7.56 18.26
C LYS A 31 -2.03 -8.59 18.08
N LEU A 32 -1.76 -9.02 16.84
CA LEU A 32 -0.68 -9.96 16.52
C LEU A 32 0.71 -9.43 16.92
N THR A 33 0.86 -8.11 16.91
CA THR A 33 2.15 -7.42 17.06
C THR A 33 2.32 -6.70 18.41
N GLY A 34 1.34 -6.81 19.32
CA GLY A 34 1.39 -6.24 20.68
C GLY A 34 0.09 -5.57 21.10
N ASP A 35 0.18 -4.58 22.00
CA ASP A 35 -0.99 -3.78 22.43
C ASP A 35 -1.47 -2.87 21.28
N PRO A 36 -2.76 -2.94 20.85
CA PRO A 36 -3.32 -2.04 19.84
C PRO A 36 -3.31 -0.55 20.23
N LYS A 37 -3.28 -0.24 21.53
CA LYS A 37 -3.24 1.14 22.05
C LYS A 37 -1.83 1.70 22.15
N ARG A 38 -0.80 0.92 21.82
CA ARG A 38 0.59 1.40 21.87
C ARG A 38 0.77 2.61 20.96
N THR A 39 1.55 3.58 21.45
CA THR A 39 1.97 4.73 20.67
C THR A 39 3.06 4.31 19.70
N VAL A 40 2.93 4.70 18.44
CA VAL A 40 3.94 4.50 17.40
C VAL A 40 4.33 5.80 16.74
N SER A 41 5.56 5.83 16.25
CA SER A 41 6.07 6.91 15.42
C SER A 41 5.66 6.65 13.97
N LEU A 42 4.86 7.53 13.38
CA LEU A 42 4.42 7.46 11.98
C LEU A 42 5.15 8.49 11.13
N GLY A 43 6.49 8.46 11.19
CA GLY A 43 7.35 9.40 10.46
C GLY A 43 7.35 10.82 11.03
N TRP A 44 7.51 11.80 10.14
CA TRP A 44 7.62 13.22 10.46
C TRP A 44 6.31 13.97 10.17
N ASP A 45 5.90 14.82 11.10
CA ASP A 45 4.85 15.81 10.87
C ASP A 45 5.49 17.07 10.27
N TYR A 46 5.27 17.29 8.98
CA TYR A 46 5.82 18.43 8.26
C TYR A 46 5.20 19.77 8.66
N GLN A 47 4.00 19.80 9.25
CA GLN A 47 3.38 21.03 9.71
C GLN A 47 3.95 21.46 11.07
N GLN A 48 4.08 20.50 11.99
CA GLN A 48 4.55 20.75 13.36
C GLN A 48 6.08 20.62 13.49
N ASN A 49 6.75 20.18 12.43
CA ASN A 49 8.18 19.92 12.38
C ASN A 49 8.66 19.02 13.53
N MET A 50 7.95 17.91 13.75
CA MET A 50 8.27 16.96 14.82
C MET A 50 7.89 15.52 14.46
N ALA A 51 8.42 14.54 15.20
CA ALA A 51 8.03 13.14 15.03
C ALA A 51 6.53 12.95 15.34
N ARG A 52 5.82 12.36 14.38
CA ARG A 52 4.38 12.09 14.48
C ARG A 52 4.15 10.89 15.38
N LYS A 53 3.45 11.08 16.51
CA LYS A 53 3.14 10.00 17.46
C LYS A 53 1.63 9.81 17.59
N PHE A 54 1.16 8.59 17.34
CA PHE A 54 -0.25 8.23 17.50
C PHE A 54 -0.40 6.85 18.12
N ALA A 55 -1.50 6.63 18.83
CA ALA A 55 -1.95 5.28 19.12
C ALA A 55 -2.40 4.63 17.80
N PHE A 56 -1.94 3.41 17.51
CA PHE A 56 -2.32 2.72 16.27
C PHE A 56 -3.84 2.59 16.12
N SER A 57 -4.56 2.38 17.22
CA SER A 57 -6.03 2.34 17.24
C SER A 57 -6.72 3.64 16.81
N SER A 58 -6.01 4.76 16.82
CA SER A 58 -6.55 6.05 16.37
C SER A 58 -6.25 6.33 14.89
N PHE A 59 -5.53 5.44 14.21
CA PHE A 59 -5.21 5.57 12.79
C PHE A 59 -6.39 5.06 11.95
N VAL A 60 -7.45 5.87 11.94
CA VAL A 60 -8.70 5.61 11.22
C VAL A 60 -9.04 6.75 10.26
N PHE A 61 -9.67 6.42 9.13
CA PHE A 61 -10.01 7.38 8.09
C PHE A 61 -11.46 7.26 7.63
N PRO A 62 -12.04 8.32 7.02
CA PRO A 62 -13.44 8.28 6.59
C PRO A 62 -13.66 7.20 5.53
N ALA A 63 -14.72 6.41 5.69
CA ALA A 63 -15.12 5.39 4.72
C ALA A 63 -16.64 5.21 4.72
N CYS A 64 -17.19 4.83 3.57
CA CYS A 64 -18.57 4.38 3.45
C CYS A 64 -18.73 3.04 4.18
N LYS A 65 -19.87 2.82 4.84
CA LYS A 65 -20.18 1.52 5.47
C LYS A 65 -20.06 0.35 4.48
N VAL A 66 -20.68 0.48 3.31
CA VAL A 66 -20.69 -0.57 2.28
C VAL A 66 -19.28 -0.91 1.80
N CYS A 67 -18.45 0.10 1.49
CA CYS A 67 -17.07 -0.10 1.07
C CYS A 67 -16.26 -0.81 2.17
N ASN A 68 -16.37 -0.33 3.41
CA ASN A 68 -15.64 -0.92 4.54
C ASN A 68 -16.06 -2.39 4.78
N GLU A 69 -17.37 -2.69 4.75
CA GLU A 69 -17.89 -4.05 4.90
C GLU A 69 -17.43 -5.00 3.78
N GLU A 70 -17.32 -4.52 2.54
CA GLU A 70 -16.80 -5.31 1.42
C GLU A 70 -15.33 -5.72 1.67
N TYR A 71 -14.50 -4.76 2.07
CA TYR A 71 -13.08 -5.00 2.32
C TYR A 71 -12.81 -5.79 3.60
N SER A 72 -13.74 -5.84 4.55
CA SER A 72 -13.61 -6.67 5.76
C SER A 72 -13.40 -8.17 5.46
N LYS A 73 -14.00 -8.66 4.36
CA LYS A 73 -13.82 -10.04 3.88
C LYS A 73 -12.41 -10.27 3.37
N LEU A 74 -11.88 -9.32 2.60
CA LEU A 74 -10.49 -9.35 2.11
C LEU A 74 -9.51 -9.39 3.29
N GLU A 75 -9.72 -8.53 4.30
CA GLU A 75 -8.84 -8.47 5.48
C GLU A 75 -8.83 -9.77 6.29
N THR A 76 -10.00 -10.39 6.45
CA THR A 76 -10.12 -11.67 7.18
C THR A 76 -9.37 -12.79 6.45
N ALA A 77 -9.46 -12.83 5.12
CA ALA A 77 -8.70 -13.78 4.32
C ALA A 77 -7.20 -13.50 4.36
N ALA A 78 -6.80 -12.24 4.17
CA ALA A 78 -5.41 -11.80 4.20
C ALA A 78 -4.74 -12.07 5.55
N GLY A 79 -5.43 -11.94 6.68
CA GLY A 79 -4.87 -12.22 8.00
C GLY A 79 -4.41 -13.68 8.18
N ARG A 80 -5.17 -14.63 7.62
CA ARG A 80 -4.78 -16.05 7.61
C ARG A 80 -3.53 -16.28 6.76
N ILE A 81 -3.47 -15.66 5.59
CA ILE A 81 -2.35 -15.81 4.63
C ILE A 81 -1.09 -15.13 5.17
N LEU A 82 -1.21 -13.93 5.73
CA LEU A 82 -0.08 -13.22 6.35
C LEU A 82 0.51 -14.03 7.50
N THR A 83 -0.33 -14.69 8.31
CA THR A 83 0.14 -15.60 9.36
C THR A 83 0.93 -16.78 8.79
N LYS A 84 0.46 -17.38 7.68
CA LYS A 84 1.23 -18.43 6.98
C LYS A 84 2.59 -17.90 6.52
N LEU A 85 2.60 -16.75 5.86
CA LEU A 85 3.84 -16.13 5.36
C LEU A 85 4.81 -15.80 6.49
N CYS A 86 4.36 -15.23 7.61
CA CYS A 86 5.20 -14.99 8.77
C CYS A 86 5.83 -16.26 9.37
N ASN A 87 5.17 -17.41 9.20
CA ASN A 87 5.64 -18.72 9.66
C ASN A 87 6.35 -19.52 8.54
N ASP A 88 6.79 -18.85 7.47
CA ASP A 88 7.46 -19.47 6.31
C ASP A 88 6.69 -20.66 5.71
N SER A 89 5.35 -20.60 5.79
CA SER A 89 4.47 -21.65 5.28
C SER A 89 4.08 -21.37 3.83
N ALA A 90 3.99 -22.44 3.04
CA ALA A 90 3.59 -22.35 1.63
C ALA A 90 2.18 -21.76 1.47
N ILE A 91 2.02 -20.97 0.41
CA ILE A 91 0.75 -20.41 -0.04
C ILE A 91 0.47 -20.86 -1.47
N ASN A 92 -0.80 -20.89 -1.87
CA ASN A 92 -1.20 -21.20 -3.25
C ASN A 92 -1.41 -19.91 -4.06
N VAL A 93 -1.75 -20.05 -5.36
CA VAL A 93 -1.97 -18.91 -6.26
C VAL A 93 -3.12 -18.01 -5.79
N MET A 94 -4.22 -18.58 -5.33
CA MET A 94 -5.36 -17.80 -4.81
C MET A 94 -4.99 -17.02 -3.55
N ASP A 95 -4.22 -17.64 -2.65
CA ASP A 95 -3.66 -16.97 -1.47
C ASP A 95 -2.74 -15.81 -1.90
N ALA A 96 -1.97 -15.96 -2.99
CA ALA A 96 -1.09 -14.94 -3.53
C ALA A 96 -1.88 -13.72 -4.05
N ASP A 97 -2.97 -13.94 -4.78
CA ASP A 97 -3.83 -12.85 -5.27
C ASP A 97 -4.47 -12.06 -4.12
N ILE A 98 -5.03 -12.78 -3.14
CA ILE A 98 -5.67 -12.17 -1.96
C ILE A 98 -4.67 -11.31 -1.17
N ILE A 99 -3.46 -11.81 -0.92
CA ILE A 99 -2.48 -11.05 -0.15
C ILE A 99 -1.98 -9.83 -0.94
N LEU A 100 -1.81 -9.94 -2.26
CA LEU A 100 -1.45 -8.80 -3.11
C LEU A 100 -2.54 -7.73 -3.14
N ASP A 101 -3.82 -8.12 -3.22
CA ASP A 101 -4.96 -7.19 -3.13
C ASP A 101 -4.96 -6.44 -1.79
N TRP A 102 -4.70 -7.16 -0.70
CA TRP A 102 -4.62 -6.56 0.62
C TRP A 102 -3.43 -5.60 0.76
N PHE A 103 -2.26 -5.94 0.21
CA PHE A 103 -1.10 -5.03 0.21
C PHE A 103 -1.35 -3.77 -0.63
N ASP A 104 -2.07 -3.87 -1.76
CA ASP A 104 -2.53 -2.70 -2.50
C ASP A 104 -3.42 -1.81 -1.61
N LYS A 105 -4.43 -2.41 -0.95
CA LYS A 105 -5.31 -1.69 -0.02
C LYS A 105 -4.54 -0.97 1.07
N VAL A 106 -3.59 -1.64 1.72
CA VAL A 106 -2.77 -1.04 2.78
C VAL A 106 -1.92 0.11 2.23
N ARG A 107 -1.22 -0.08 1.11
CA ARG A 107 -0.36 0.93 0.50
C ARG A 107 -1.12 2.20 0.14
N ILE A 108 -2.24 2.06 -0.57
CA ILE A 108 -3.07 3.19 -1.01
C ILE A 108 -3.74 3.84 0.20
N GLY A 109 -4.24 3.03 1.13
CA GLY A 109 -4.83 3.52 2.38
C GLY A 109 -3.83 4.32 3.23
N LEU A 110 -2.57 3.89 3.30
CA LEU A 110 -1.51 4.64 3.99
C LEU A 110 -1.27 5.99 3.28
N TRP A 111 -1.17 5.98 1.95
CA TRP A 111 -0.98 7.20 1.17
C TRP A 111 -2.12 8.22 1.38
N LEU A 112 -3.38 7.80 1.22
CA LEU A 112 -4.55 8.64 1.46
C LEU A 112 -4.64 9.10 2.93
N GLY A 113 -4.32 8.20 3.86
CA GLY A 113 -4.33 8.51 5.28
C GLY A 113 -3.33 9.60 5.64
N PHE A 114 -2.12 9.51 5.09
CA PHE A 114 -1.12 10.56 5.24
C PHE A 114 -1.52 11.86 4.54
N HIS A 115 -2.13 11.79 3.35
CA HIS A 115 -2.66 12.98 2.66
C HIS A 115 -3.67 13.74 3.54
N ILE A 116 -4.57 13.02 4.22
CA ILE A 116 -5.53 13.60 5.18
C ILE A 116 -4.82 14.18 6.41
N LEU A 117 -3.88 13.43 7.01
CA LEU A 117 -3.16 13.89 8.20
C LEU A 117 -2.30 15.13 7.94
N ASP A 118 -1.68 15.18 6.76
CA ASP A 118 -0.84 16.30 6.34
C ASP A 118 -1.66 17.47 5.78
N ARG A 119 -3.00 17.36 5.72
CA ARG A 119 -3.90 18.41 5.20
C ARG A 119 -3.45 18.93 3.83
N ASN A 120 -3.06 17.99 2.97
CA ASN A 120 -2.58 18.28 1.63
C ASN A 120 -1.48 19.36 1.53
N ILE A 121 -0.48 19.37 2.43
CA ILE A 121 0.64 20.34 2.35
C ILE A 121 1.39 20.35 1.00
N PHE A 122 1.32 19.25 0.25
CA PHE A 122 1.99 19.09 -1.04
C PHE A 122 1.13 19.55 -2.22
N GLY A 123 -0.14 19.95 -1.98
CA GLY A 123 -1.06 20.38 -3.03
C GLY A 123 -1.39 19.29 -4.06
N ILE A 124 -1.39 18.03 -3.64
CA ILE A 124 -1.65 16.86 -4.49
C ILE A 124 -3.10 16.46 -4.34
N ASP A 125 -3.89 16.53 -5.41
CA ASP A 125 -5.23 15.95 -5.42
C ASP A 125 -5.16 14.44 -5.69
N PRO A 126 -5.74 13.57 -4.83
CA PRO A 126 -5.68 12.13 -5.05
C PRO A 126 -6.37 11.72 -6.36
N MET A 127 -5.58 11.21 -7.32
CA MET A 127 -6.10 10.75 -8.62
C MET A 127 -6.84 9.41 -8.56
N PHE A 128 -6.68 8.65 -7.48
CA PHE A 128 -7.31 7.34 -7.30
C PHE A 128 -7.52 7.03 -5.83
N HIS A 129 -8.44 6.11 -5.56
CA HIS A 129 -8.70 5.57 -4.23
C HIS A 129 -8.46 4.06 -4.22
N ILE A 130 -8.66 3.39 -3.07
CA ILE A 130 -8.35 1.96 -2.93
C ILE A 130 -9.03 1.14 -4.03
N GLU A 131 -10.34 1.31 -4.23
CA GLU A 131 -11.12 0.54 -5.20
C GLU A 131 -10.67 0.74 -6.64
N ASN A 132 -10.19 1.94 -6.98
CA ASN A 132 -9.78 2.25 -8.34
C ASN A 132 -8.45 1.61 -8.71
N ARG A 133 -7.67 1.14 -7.73
CA ARG A 133 -6.23 0.86 -7.93
C ARG A 133 -5.79 -0.54 -7.52
N VAL A 134 -6.53 -1.22 -6.64
CA VAL A 134 -6.31 -2.64 -6.29
C VAL A 134 -6.35 -3.51 -7.54
N ALA A 135 -5.36 -4.38 -7.70
CA ALA A 135 -5.25 -5.34 -8.80
C ALA A 135 -5.21 -4.72 -10.22
N ARG A 136 -4.92 -3.43 -10.36
CA ARG A 136 -4.90 -2.73 -11.67
C ARG A 136 -3.54 -2.59 -12.34
N LYS A 137 -2.45 -2.91 -11.66
CA LYS A 137 -1.07 -2.76 -12.18
C LYS A 137 -0.29 -4.04 -11.96
N ASP A 138 0.94 -4.09 -12.46
CA ASP A 138 1.88 -5.13 -12.09
C ASP A 138 2.21 -5.02 -10.61
N ARG A 139 2.27 -6.16 -9.91
CA ARG A 139 2.39 -6.21 -8.45
C ARG A 139 3.39 -7.25 -8.02
N MET A 140 3.98 -6.98 -6.87
CA MET A 140 4.94 -7.86 -6.27
C MET A 140 4.92 -7.70 -4.75
N LEU A 141 5.27 -8.80 -4.09
CA LEU A 141 5.56 -8.85 -2.67
C LEU A 141 6.86 -9.63 -2.46
N PHE A 142 7.90 -8.96 -1.95
CA PHE A 142 9.06 -9.63 -1.39
C PHE A 142 8.80 -9.94 0.07
N VAL A 143 9.17 -11.14 0.50
CA VAL A 143 9.06 -11.59 1.89
C VAL A 143 10.45 -12.01 2.35
N THR A 144 10.88 -11.51 3.51
CA THR A 144 12.18 -11.85 4.10
C THR A 144 12.04 -11.95 5.60
N HIS A 145 12.69 -12.93 6.20
CA HIS A 145 12.66 -13.18 7.63
C HIS A 145 13.98 -12.73 8.28
N PHE A 146 13.89 -11.88 9.29
CA PHE A 146 15.02 -11.55 10.14
C PHE A 146 15.18 -12.59 11.25
N ILE A 147 16.41 -12.76 11.72
CA ILE A 147 16.73 -13.66 12.84
C ILE A 147 16.04 -13.18 14.12
N ASP A 148 15.95 -11.86 14.33
CA ASP A 148 15.30 -11.27 15.50
C ASP A 148 13.78 -11.14 15.28
N GLN A 149 13.01 -12.00 15.96
CA GLN A 149 11.54 -12.11 15.87
C GLN A 149 10.84 -11.26 16.93
N LYS A 150 11.39 -10.09 17.29
CA LYS A 150 10.74 -9.15 18.22
C LYS A 150 9.35 -8.77 17.74
N LYS A 151 8.39 -8.77 18.67
CA LYS A 151 7.03 -8.26 18.40
C LYS A 151 7.11 -6.80 18.00
N LYS A 152 6.86 -6.53 16.72
CA LYS A 152 6.97 -5.20 16.13
C LYS A 152 6.02 -5.09 14.95
N LEU A 153 5.38 -3.94 14.84
CA LEU A 153 4.71 -3.50 13.63
C LEU A 153 5.28 -2.16 13.24
N THR A 154 5.79 -2.04 12.04
CA THR A 154 6.15 -0.75 11.44
C THR A 154 5.97 -0.84 9.95
N PHE A 155 5.75 0.29 9.30
CA PHE A 155 5.85 0.42 7.86
C PHE A 155 7.00 1.36 7.52
N LEU A 156 7.52 1.26 6.30
CA LEU A 156 8.73 1.93 5.83
C LEU A 156 8.44 2.66 4.51
N GLY A 157 9.05 3.83 4.34
CA GLY A 157 9.01 4.62 3.10
C GLY A 157 7.75 5.47 2.91
N THR A 158 6.70 5.24 3.72
CA THR A 158 5.39 5.91 3.57
C THR A 158 5.38 7.35 4.09
N ASP A 159 6.40 7.74 4.86
CA ASP A 159 6.61 9.09 5.38
C ASP A 159 7.47 9.97 4.46
N SER A 160 8.06 9.40 3.40
CA SER A 160 8.85 10.15 2.44
C SER A 160 8.00 11.05 1.54
N ALA A 161 8.56 12.19 1.12
CA ALA A 161 7.92 13.04 0.11
C ALA A 161 7.67 12.26 -1.20
N VAL A 162 8.59 11.37 -1.60
CA VAL A 162 8.45 10.54 -2.80
C VAL A 162 7.16 9.72 -2.76
N PHE A 163 6.82 9.13 -1.61
CA PHE A 163 5.59 8.33 -1.47
C PHE A 163 4.31 9.15 -1.61
N ARG A 164 4.35 10.47 -1.39
CA ARG A 164 3.21 11.38 -1.60
C ARG A 164 2.90 11.55 -3.08
N PHE A 165 3.92 11.66 -3.92
CA PHE A 165 3.76 11.80 -5.37
C PHE A 165 3.62 10.45 -6.07
N MET A 166 4.28 9.42 -5.54
CA MET A 166 4.34 8.10 -6.16
C MET A 166 4.19 7.01 -5.07
N PRO A 167 2.95 6.61 -4.71
CA PRO A 167 2.70 5.55 -3.74
C PRO A 167 2.89 4.16 -4.38
N SER A 168 4.06 3.94 -5.00
CA SER A 168 4.36 2.72 -5.77
C SER A 168 4.95 1.61 -4.92
N CYS A 169 5.63 1.92 -3.82
CA CYS A 169 6.32 0.94 -2.99
C CYS A 169 6.23 1.29 -1.50
N PHE A 170 6.09 0.28 -0.65
CA PHE A 170 6.27 0.43 0.80
C PHE A 170 6.77 -0.85 1.45
N GLY A 171 7.36 -0.71 2.63
CA GLY A 171 7.70 -1.83 3.50
C GLY A 171 6.71 -2.00 4.64
N LEU A 172 6.42 -3.23 5.03
CA LEU A 172 5.69 -3.59 6.25
C LEU A 172 6.50 -4.64 7.02
N LEU A 173 6.88 -4.33 8.24
CA LEU A 173 7.59 -5.25 9.14
C LEU A 173 6.60 -5.75 10.20
N VAL A 174 6.40 -7.07 10.24
CA VAL A 174 5.51 -7.78 11.18
C VAL A 174 6.33 -8.85 11.91
N ASN A 175 6.56 -8.67 13.21
CA ASN A 175 7.23 -9.63 14.08
C ASN A 175 8.54 -10.22 13.50
N GLY A 176 9.41 -9.41 12.88
CA GLY A 176 10.64 -9.89 12.26
C GLY A 176 10.50 -10.41 10.83
N THR A 177 9.30 -10.42 10.26
CA THR A 177 9.07 -10.66 8.82
C THR A 177 8.89 -9.34 8.09
N LEU A 178 9.78 -9.03 7.15
CA LEU A 178 9.71 -7.87 6.28
C LEU A 178 8.99 -8.24 4.98
N PHE A 179 7.95 -7.46 4.68
CA PHE A 179 7.24 -7.46 3.43
C PHE A 179 7.58 -6.19 2.67
N VAL A 180 8.05 -6.30 1.43
CA VAL A 180 8.23 -5.14 0.54
C VAL A 180 7.27 -5.28 -0.62
N ASN A 181 6.26 -4.44 -0.65
CA ASN A 181 5.27 -4.41 -1.72
C ASN A 181 5.64 -3.34 -2.74
N ALA A 182 5.60 -3.70 -4.02
CA ALA A 182 5.73 -2.77 -5.13
C ALA A 182 4.60 -3.00 -6.13
N SER A 183 4.05 -1.92 -6.69
CA SER A 183 3.06 -2.00 -7.76
C SER A 183 3.09 -0.77 -8.66
N PHE A 184 3.43 -0.97 -9.92
CA PHE A 184 3.68 0.07 -10.92
C PHE A 184 3.38 -0.45 -12.33
N ASP A 185 3.21 0.44 -13.31
CA ASP A 185 2.96 0.06 -14.69
C ASP A 185 4.15 -0.72 -15.29
N PHE A 186 3.84 -1.85 -15.94
CA PHE A 186 4.79 -2.68 -16.71
C PHE A 186 6.05 -3.15 -15.96
N MET A 187 6.02 -3.15 -14.63
CA MET A 187 7.15 -3.50 -13.76
C MET A 187 7.72 -4.89 -14.06
N ILE A 188 6.84 -5.86 -14.34
CA ILE A 188 7.24 -7.24 -14.64
C ILE A 188 6.74 -7.72 -16.00
N ALA A 189 5.84 -7.00 -16.66
CA ALA A 189 5.18 -7.39 -17.90
C ALA A 189 6.15 -7.98 -18.94
N ALA A 190 7.23 -7.28 -19.26
CA ALA A 190 8.22 -7.71 -20.24
C ALA A 190 8.89 -9.05 -19.93
N ARG A 191 9.07 -9.36 -18.64
CA ARG A 191 9.73 -10.58 -18.16
C ARG A 191 8.74 -11.67 -17.78
N ALA A 192 7.50 -11.32 -17.47
CA ALA A 192 6.40 -12.26 -17.31
C ALA A 192 5.84 -12.75 -18.66
N GLY A 193 6.25 -12.12 -19.78
CA GLY A 193 5.80 -12.51 -21.12
C GLY A 193 4.57 -11.77 -21.62
N PHE A 194 4.09 -10.77 -20.86
CA PHE A 194 2.95 -9.93 -21.22
C PHE A 194 3.35 -8.78 -22.17
N PRO A 195 2.36 -8.14 -22.85
CA PRO A 195 2.60 -6.91 -23.60
C PRO A 195 3.21 -5.80 -22.74
N TYR A 196 4.19 -5.09 -23.29
CA TYR A 196 4.87 -3.99 -22.61
C TYR A 196 5.31 -2.92 -23.62
N PRO A 197 5.34 -1.63 -23.22
CA PRO A 197 5.84 -0.57 -24.08
C PRO A 197 7.37 -0.57 -24.13
N LYS A 198 7.95 -0.27 -25.30
CA LYS A 198 9.38 0.05 -25.45
C LYS A 198 9.68 1.48 -25.08
N GLU A 199 8.68 2.35 -25.22
CA GLU A 199 8.80 3.78 -24.99
C GLU A 199 7.70 4.21 -24.04
N ALA A 200 8.08 4.84 -22.94
CA ALA A 200 7.15 5.39 -21.95
C ALA A 200 7.63 6.77 -21.52
N SER A 201 6.70 7.73 -21.46
CA SER A 201 6.98 9.08 -20.99
C SER A 201 5.83 9.55 -20.10
N VAL A 202 6.15 10.37 -19.10
CA VAL A 202 5.15 11.03 -18.26
C VAL A 202 5.10 12.48 -18.68
N ASP A 203 3.92 12.93 -19.05
CA ASP A 203 3.67 14.33 -19.33
C ASP A 203 3.77 15.14 -18.03
N ALA A 204 4.58 16.19 -18.02
CA ALA A 204 4.90 16.93 -16.79
C ALA A 204 3.72 17.73 -16.23
N ASP A 205 2.79 18.15 -17.10
CA ASP A 205 1.66 19.00 -16.73
C ASP A 205 0.45 18.18 -16.30
N THR A 206 0.16 17.10 -17.04
CA THR A 206 -1.00 16.22 -16.81
C THR A 206 -0.67 15.01 -15.94
N MET A 207 0.62 14.70 -15.75
CA MET A 207 1.11 13.49 -15.07
C MET A 207 0.60 12.18 -15.70
N LEU A 208 0.12 12.24 -16.96
CA LEU A 208 -0.35 11.09 -17.70
C LEU A 208 0.82 10.30 -18.29
N LEU A 209 0.74 8.97 -18.18
CA LEU A 209 1.68 8.04 -18.80
C LEU A 209 1.30 7.82 -20.27
N SER A 210 2.17 8.23 -21.19
CA SER A 210 2.09 7.85 -22.60
C SER A 210 3.00 6.64 -22.86
N ALA A 211 2.45 5.61 -23.50
CA ALA A 211 3.13 4.34 -23.74
C ALA A 211 3.01 3.94 -25.22
N ASN A 212 4.15 3.83 -25.90
CA ASN A 212 4.25 3.60 -27.35
C ASN A 212 5.15 2.39 -27.65
N CYS A 213 5.18 2.00 -28.93
CA CYS A 213 6.06 0.96 -29.44
C CYS A 213 5.96 -0.34 -28.64
N TRP A 214 4.78 -0.96 -28.65
CA TRP A 214 4.48 -2.15 -27.85
C TRP A 214 5.17 -3.41 -28.39
N ASP A 215 5.61 -4.28 -27.47
CA ASP A 215 6.24 -5.56 -27.77
C ASP A 215 5.71 -6.65 -26.82
N ILE A 216 5.93 -7.91 -27.17
CA ILE A 216 5.52 -9.07 -26.38
C ILE A 216 6.60 -10.16 -26.42
N ALA A 217 7.03 -10.63 -25.25
CA ALA A 217 8.10 -11.62 -25.17
C ALA A 217 7.61 -13.07 -25.36
N ASN A 218 6.32 -13.37 -25.16
CA ASN A 218 5.71 -14.72 -25.26
C ASN A 218 6.38 -15.81 -24.42
N LYS A 219 7.22 -15.45 -23.45
CA LYS A 219 7.85 -16.37 -22.51
C LYS A 219 8.23 -15.68 -21.21
N VAL A 220 8.12 -16.41 -20.11
CA VAL A 220 8.63 -15.97 -18.81
C VAL A 220 10.16 -16.03 -18.81
N LYS A 221 10.82 -14.95 -18.38
CA LYS A 221 12.27 -14.84 -18.24
C LYS A 221 12.63 -14.84 -16.76
N ILE A 222 13.35 -15.86 -16.31
CA ILE A 222 13.82 -15.98 -14.91
C ILE A 222 15.23 -15.35 -14.79
N PRO A 223 15.54 -14.61 -13.71
CA PRO A 223 14.63 -14.19 -12.65
C PRO A 223 13.63 -13.14 -13.15
N VAL A 224 12.37 -13.18 -12.71
CA VAL A 224 11.33 -12.25 -13.19
C VAL A 224 11.71 -10.80 -12.92
N ILE A 225 12.43 -10.54 -11.82
CA ILE A 225 13.06 -9.25 -11.53
C ILE A 225 14.57 -9.42 -11.47
N ARG A 226 15.26 -8.48 -12.09
CA ARG A 226 16.70 -8.35 -11.97
C ARG A 226 16.98 -7.33 -10.89
N PHE A 227 17.46 -7.79 -9.75
CA PHE A 227 18.26 -6.92 -8.92
C PHE A 227 19.62 -6.79 -9.59
N PRO A 228 20.12 -5.57 -9.86
CA PRO A 228 21.55 -5.41 -9.98
C PRO A 228 22.10 -5.75 -8.60
N PHE A 229 22.45 -7.02 -8.38
CA PHE A 229 23.39 -7.32 -7.32
C PHE A 229 24.65 -6.54 -7.71
N LEU A 230 24.89 -5.42 -7.02
CA LEU A 230 26.25 -4.93 -6.92
C LEU A 230 27.05 -6.07 -6.24
N PRO A 231 28.21 -6.43 -6.81
CA PRO A 231 28.98 -7.60 -6.42
C PRO A 231 29.33 -7.63 -4.92
#